data_AF-A0A1J3IHJ8-F1
#
_entry.id   AF-A0A1J3IHJ8-F1
#
_cell.length_a   1.000
_cell.length_b   1.000
_cell.length_c   1.000
_cell.angle_alpha   90.00
_cell.angle_beta   90.00
_cell.angle_gamma   90.00
#
_symmetry.space_group_name_H-M   'P 1'
#
loop_
_entity.id
_entity.type
_entity.pdbx_description
1 polymer ?
#
loop_
_entity_poly.entity_id
_entity_poly.type
_entity_poly.pdbx_seq_one_letter_code
_entity_poly.pdbx_strand_id
1 'polypeptide(L)'
;MASRSSAVTNVNNGSYGSQESIEYQMALVVKRVGEVKGLVRKSPLYWESIEFFAKDLVARAIFYALPDECKLHYLKRNISASNMEEKEPVYGRIYL
;
A
#
# COMPACT_ATOMS: atom_id res chain seq x y z
N MET A 1 5.51 46.01 45.60
CA MET A 1 4.71 44.80 45.28
C MET A 1 5.17 44.32 43.90
N ALA A 2 5.64 43.08 43.79
CA ALA A 2 6.23 42.54 42.56
C ALA A 2 5.12 42.10 41.58
N SER A 3 5.06 42.73 40.40
CA SER A 3 4.20 42.28 39.31
C SER A 3 4.71 40.94 38.78
N ARG A 4 3.96 39.87 39.04
CA ARG A 4 4.20 38.55 38.47
C ARG A 4 3.86 38.60 36.98
N SER A 5 4.89 38.50 36.15
CA SER A 5 4.77 38.29 34.70
C SER A 5 4.17 36.90 34.46
N SER A 6 2.94 36.84 33.95
CA SER A 6 2.34 35.59 33.47
C SER A 6 2.80 35.34 32.04
N ALA A 7 3.94 34.67 31.89
CA ALA A 7 4.33 34.07 30.63
C ALA A 7 3.37 32.92 30.32
N VAL A 8 2.31 33.22 29.56
CA VAL A 8 1.46 32.22 28.90
C VAL A 8 2.28 31.64 27.76
N THR A 9 3.07 30.60 28.05
CA THR A 9 3.58 29.72 27.00
C THR A 9 2.48 28.73 26.68
N ASN A 10 1.53 29.17 25.84
CA ASN A 10 0.70 28.25 25.08
C ASN A 10 1.62 27.63 24.02
N VAL A 11 2.46 26.69 24.43
CA VAL A 11 3.18 25.85 23.49
C VAL A 11 2.11 24.93 22.92
N ASN A 12 1.56 25.33 21.77
CA ASN A 12 0.87 24.41 20.88
C ASN A 12 1.86 23.29 20.59
N ASN A 13 1.77 22.21 21.37
CA ASN A 13 2.52 21.01 21.08
C ASN A 13 2.03 20.57 19.71
N GLY A 14 2.95 20.61 18.74
CA GLY A 14 2.65 20.52 17.33
C GLY A 14 1.67 19.40 17.09
N SER A 15 0.67 19.69 16.25
CA SER A 15 -0.13 18.67 15.60
C SER A 15 0.84 17.74 14.88
N TYR A 16 1.30 16.70 15.57
CA TYR A 16 1.70 15.46 14.95
C TYR A 16 0.44 15.02 14.23
N GLY A 17 0.37 15.33 12.94
CA GLY A 17 -0.77 15.02 12.09
C GLY A 17 -1.22 13.61 12.41
N SER A 18 -2.51 13.47 12.73
CA SER A 18 -3.15 12.21 13.10
C SER A 18 -2.53 11.08 12.29
N GLN A 19 -1.78 10.21 12.96
CA GLN A 19 -1.13 9.07 12.32
C GLN A 19 -2.23 8.29 11.62
N GLU A 20 -2.18 8.25 10.28
CA GLU A 20 -3.22 7.59 9.49
C GLU A 20 -3.37 6.15 9.97
N SER A 21 -4.61 5.70 10.16
CA SER A 21 -4.88 4.39 10.71
C SER A 21 -4.29 3.28 9.83
N ILE A 22 -3.97 2.13 10.42
CA ILE A 22 -3.41 1.00 9.67
C ILE A 22 -4.36 0.57 8.55
N GLU A 23 -5.67 0.63 8.80
CA GLU A 23 -6.71 0.36 7.82
C GLU A 23 -6.63 1.33 6.63
N TYR A 24 -6.45 2.62 6.90
CA TYR A 24 -6.30 3.63 5.86
C TYR A 24 -5.03 3.41 5.03
N GLN A 25 -3.91 3.13 5.70
CA GLN A 25 -2.64 2.81 5.05
C GLN A 25 -2.76 1.58 4.13
N MET A 26 -3.45 0.54 4.61
CA MET A 26 -3.68 -0.67 3.81
C MET A 26 -4.61 -0.41 2.63
N ALA A 27 -5.69 0.36 2.84
CA ALA A 27 -6.59 0.76 1.76
C ALA A 27 -5.86 1.55 0.67
N LEU A 28 -4.91 2.42 1.06
CA LEU A 28 -4.07 3.14 0.12
C LEU A 28 -3.17 2.20 -0.69
N VAL A 29 -2.53 1.22 -0.06
CA VAL A 29 -1.73 0.20 -0.77
C VAL A 29 -2.58 -0.54 -1.79
N VAL A 30 -3.73 -1.07 -1.37
CA VAL A 30 -4.65 -1.81 -2.26
C VAL A 30 -5.07 -0.94 -3.44
N LYS A 31 -5.45 0.32 -3.17
CA LYS A 31 -5.83 1.27 -4.22
C LYS A 31 -4.69 1.50 -5.21
N ARG A 32 -3.47 1.80 -4.73
CA ARG A 32 -2.31 2.11 -5.58
C ARG A 32 -1.85 0.92 -6.40
N VAL A 33 -1.88 -0.29 -5.84
CA VAL A 33 -1.60 -1.53 -6.60
C VAL A 33 -2.69 -1.76 -7.65
N GLY A 34 -3.96 -1.54 -7.31
CA GLY A 34 -5.10 -1.68 -8.23
C GLY A 34 -5.15 -0.67 -9.37
N GLU A 35 -4.40 0.43 -9.28
CA GLU A 35 -4.24 1.45 -10.33
C GLU A 35 -3.15 1.08 -11.37
N VAL A 36 -2.35 0.03 -11.12
CA VAL A 36 -1.27 -0.38 -12.02
C VAL A 36 -1.82 -0.91 -13.34
N LYS A 37 -1.52 -0.21 -14.43
CA LYS A 37 -1.93 -0.61 -15.78
C LYS A 37 -1.34 -1.99 -16.13
N GLY A 38 -2.20 -2.89 -16.60
CA GLY A 38 -1.83 -4.24 -17.01
C GLY A 38 -1.63 -5.25 -15.88
N LEU A 39 -1.83 -4.86 -14.61
CA LEU A 39 -1.84 -5.78 -13.48
C LEU A 39 -3.19 -6.50 -13.40
N VAL A 40 -3.17 -7.84 -13.35
CA VAL A 40 -4.41 -8.64 -13.25
C VAL A 40 -4.78 -8.81 -11.78
N ARG A 41 -5.93 -8.29 -11.36
CA ARG A 41 -6.37 -8.32 -9.93
C ARG A 41 -6.50 -9.71 -9.33
N LYS A 42 -6.76 -10.71 -10.18
CA LYS A 42 -6.86 -12.11 -9.78
C LYS A 42 -5.52 -12.86 -9.85
N SER A 43 -4.47 -12.23 -10.38
CA SER A 43 -3.16 -12.87 -10.43
C SER A 43 -2.53 -12.92 -9.04
N PRO A 44 -1.70 -13.94 -8.76
CA PRO A 44 -0.89 -14.00 -7.55
C PRO A 44 -0.05 -12.73 -7.36
N LEU A 45 0.45 -12.14 -8.46
CA LEU A 45 1.24 -10.92 -8.43
C LEU A 45 0.49 -9.76 -7.77
N TYR A 46 -0.82 -9.63 -7.98
CA TYR A 46 -1.61 -8.57 -7.34
C TYR A 46 -1.62 -8.70 -5.81
N TRP A 47 -1.91 -9.90 -5.31
CA TRP A 47 -2.03 -10.16 -3.87
C TRP A 47 -0.67 -10.13 -3.18
N GLU A 48 0.35 -10.74 -3.78
CA GLU A 48 1.72 -10.69 -3.26
C GLU A 48 2.27 -9.26 -3.25
N SER A 49 1.88 -8.40 -4.20
CA SER A 49 2.27 -6.98 -4.18
C SER A 49 1.72 -6.25 -2.96
N ILE A 50 0.46 -6.51 -2.59
CA ILE A 50 -0.16 -5.89 -1.41
C ILE A 50 0.57 -6.33 -0.14
N GLU A 51 0.84 -7.64 0.00
CA GLU A 51 1.54 -8.19 1.16
C GLU A 51 3.00 -7.71 1.23
N PHE A 52 3.68 -7.65 0.09
CA PHE A 52 5.05 -7.13 -0.01
C PHE A 52 5.13 -5.68 0.49
N PHE A 53 4.25 -4.81 -0.02
CA PHE A 53 4.22 -3.42 0.43
C PHE A 53 3.70 -3.24 1.85
N ALA A 54 2.86 -4.15 2.36
CA ALA A 54 2.45 -4.14 3.75
C ALA A 54 3.65 -4.28 4.71
N LYS A 55 4.63 -5.13 4.34
CA LYS A 55 5.81 -5.45 5.15
C LYS A 55 6.99 -4.51 4.91
N ASP A 56 7.18 -4.03 3.69
CA ASP A 56 8.32 -3.18 3.32
C ASP A 56 7.88 -1.76 2.96
N LEU A 57 8.09 -0.84 3.91
CA LEU A 57 7.78 0.58 3.76
C LEU A 57 8.69 1.28 2.74
N VAL A 58 9.95 0.83 2.59
CA VAL A 58 10.90 1.42 1.65
C VAL A 58 10.49 1.06 0.23
N ALA A 59 10.19 -0.21 -0.01
CA ALA A 59 9.67 -0.66 -1.30
C ALA A 59 8.34 0.04 -1.65
N ARG A 60 7.45 0.22 -0.67
CA ARG A 60 6.21 0.98 -0.85
C ARG A 60 6.46 2.43 -1.27
N ALA A 61 7.38 3.12 -0.59
CA ALA A 61 7.73 4.50 -0.90
C ALA A 61 8.34 4.64 -2.31
N ILE A 62 9.24 3.74 -2.68
CA ILE A 62 9.81 3.68 -4.04
C ILE A 62 8.69 3.48 -5.06
N PHE A 63 7.81 2.51 -4.84
CA PHE A 63 6.70 2.21 -5.75
C PHE A 63 5.76 3.41 -5.95
N TYR A 64 5.50 4.20 -4.91
CA TYR A 64 4.67 5.41 -5.02
C TYR A 64 5.36 6.54 -5.79
N ALA A 65 6.69 6.62 -5.74
CA ALA A 65 7.47 7.61 -6.47
C ALA A 65 7.70 7.25 -7.95
N LEU A 66 7.51 5.98 -8.34
CA LEU A 66 7.73 5.53 -9.71
C LEU A 66 6.65 6.08 -10.67
N PRO A 67 7.03 6.41 -11.93
CA PRO A 67 6.07 6.66 -13.00
C PRO A 67 5.15 5.45 -13.23
N ASP A 68 3.90 5.70 -13.62
CA ASP A 68 2.89 4.66 -13.78
C ASP A 68 3.30 3.57 -14.79
N GLU A 69 4.05 3.92 -15.84
CA GLU A 69 4.56 3.00 -16.85
C GLU A 69 5.57 1.99 -16.28
N CYS A 70 6.30 2.37 -15.23
CA CYS A 70 7.34 1.54 -14.62
C CYS A 70 6.79 0.59 -13.55
N LYS A 71 5.60 0.87 -13.01
CA LYS A 71 5.04 0.16 -11.85
C LYS A 71 4.88 -1.34 -12.10
N LEU A 72 4.33 -1.75 -13.25
CA LEU A 72 4.15 -3.18 -13.54
C LEU A 72 5.49 -3.92 -13.67
N HIS A 73 6.49 -3.29 -14.29
CA HIS A 73 7.84 -3.86 -14.41
C HIS A 73 8.52 -3.98 -13.05
N TYR A 74 8.35 -2.98 -12.19
CA TYR A 74 8.85 -3.02 -10.82
C TYR A 74 8.26 -4.20 -10.04
N LEU A 75 6.94 -4.42 -10.11
CA LEU A 75 6.29 -5.54 -9.44
C LEU A 75 6.83 -6.88 -9.95
N LYS A 76 6.86 -7.08 -11.26
CA LYS A 76 7.36 -8.33 -11.89
C LYS A 76 8.83 -8.64 -11.58
N ARG A 77 9.64 -7.62 -11.28
CA ARG A 77 11.07 -7.79 -10.97
C ARG A 77 11.32 -8.11 -9.51
N ASN A 78 10.56 -7.49 -8.60
CA ASN A 78 10.81 -7.58 -7.17
C ASN A 78 9.96 -8.63 -6.47
N ILE A 79 8.92 -9.14 -7.14
CA ILE A 79 8.00 -10.13 -6.60
C ILE A 79 8.10 -11.38 -7.48
N SER A 80 8.22 -12.54 -6.84
CA SER A 80 8.41 -13.83 -7.53
C SER A 80 7.16 -14.31 -8.26
N ALA A 81 5.98 -13.78 -7.94
CA ALA A 81 4.73 -14.14 -8.59
C ALA A 81 4.60 -13.74 -10.06
N SER A 82 3.75 -14.49 -10.75
CA SER A 82 3.35 -14.22 -12.13
C SER A 82 2.14 -13.29 -12.21
N ASN A 83 2.13 -12.42 -13.22
CA ASN A 83 0.98 -11.57 -13.57
C ASN A 83 -0.11 -12.32 -14.36
N MET A 84 0.02 -13.64 -14.52
CA MET A 84 -0.99 -14.45 -15.19
C MET A 84 -2.15 -14.72 -14.23
N GLU A 85 -3.38 -14.69 -14.74
CA GLU A 85 -4.54 -15.18 -14.00
C GLU A 85 -4.35 -16.68 -13.77
N GLU A 86 -4.35 -17.11 -12.51
CA GLU A 86 -4.45 -18.53 -12.21
C GLU A 86 -5.81 -19.01 -12.70
N LYS A 87 -5.82 -19.98 -13.62
CA LYS A 87 -7.06 -20.68 -13.95
C LYS A 87 -7.46 -21.45 -12.70
N GLU A 88 -8.60 -21.11 -12.12
CA GLU A 88 -9.21 -21.97 -11.12
C GLU A 88 -9.27 -23.39 -11.71
N PRO A 89 -8.84 -24.44 -10.96
CA PRO A 89 -9.14 -25.78 -11.37
C PRO A 89 -10.67 -25.87 -11.46
N VAL A 90 -11.18 -26.01 -12.68
CA VAL A 90 -12.59 -26.32 -12.89
C VAL A 90 -12.77 -27.70 -12.27
N TYR A 91 -13.22 -27.74 -11.02
CA TYR A 91 -13.78 -28.94 -10.43
C TYR A 91 -15.04 -29.22 -11.23
N GLY A 92 -14.86 -29.97 -12.33
CA GLY A 92 -15.94 -30.44 -13.14
C GLY A 92 -16.95 -31.11 -12.23
N ARG A 93 -18.20 -30.64 -12.30
CA ARG A 93 -19.38 -31.37 -11.85
C ARG A 93 -19.18 -32.83 -12.25
N ILE A 94 -18.95 -33.69 -11.27
CA ILE A 94 -19.17 -35.11 -11.43
C ILE A 94 -20.69 -35.25 -11.46
N TYR A 95 -21.27 -35.15 -12.66
CA TYR A 95 -22.55 -35.79 -12.93
C TYR A 95 -22.23 -37.19 -13.43
N LEU A 96 -22.40 -38.16 -12.54
CA LEU A 96 -23.15 -39.42 -12.72
C LEU A 96 -22.94 -40.29 -11.48
#